data_AF-A0A090XD09-F1
#
_entry.id   AF-A0A090XD09-F1
#
_cell.length_a   1.000
_cell.length_b   1.000
_cell.length_c   1.000
_cell.angle_alpha   90.00
_cell.angle_beta   90.00
_cell.angle_gamma   90.00
#
_symmetry.space_group_name_H-M   'P 1'
#
loop_
_entity.id
_entity.type
_entity.pdbx_description
1 polymer ?
#
loop_
_entity_poly.entity_id
_entity_poly.type
_entity_poly.pdbx_seq_one_letter_code
_entity_poly.pdbx_strand_id
1 'polypeptide(L)'
;MFKPQDTMIVFFFLGLPFLSRSDIILPEKTKGDYPDANKVMKKLPQTYMLQSLGYYANLTCGYQEFYSHTKRNKTFRMFDFFSFYMDGRFFHQAYYVKNVTNYIIFLGTHRRPSLPATAQRDILFSDMKSCMVIKNPKNPQVKNNGEKCVSAPSVALYHKKEAFLRGAKVPGQG
;
A
#
# COMPACT_ATOMS: atom_id res chain seq x y z
N MET A 1 -49.22 -41.10 -35.73
CA MET A 1 -49.53 -40.97 -34.29
C MET A 1 -48.31 -40.32 -33.63
N PHE A 2 -48.28 -38.99 -33.58
CA PHE A 2 -47.13 -38.22 -33.12
C PHE A 2 -47.29 -37.95 -31.62
N LYS A 3 -46.33 -38.44 -30.82
CA LYS A 3 -46.21 -38.11 -29.39
C LYS A 3 -45.49 -36.76 -29.27
N PRO A 4 -46.04 -35.76 -28.56
CA PRO A 4 -45.23 -34.70 -28.01
C PRO A 4 -44.57 -35.26 -26.74
N GLN A 5 -43.25 -35.14 -26.62
CA GLN A 5 -42.59 -35.34 -25.32
C GLN A 5 -42.18 -33.97 -24.80
N ASP A 6 -42.64 -33.74 -23.57
CA ASP A 6 -42.65 -32.50 -22.84
C ASP A 6 -41.24 -31.95 -22.61
N THR A 7 -41.06 -30.69 -22.97
CA THR A 7 -39.92 -29.88 -22.56
C THR A 7 -40.09 -29.54 -21.07
N MET A 8 -39.32 -30.18 -20.18
CA MET A 8 -39.25 -29.76 -18.78
C MET A 8 -37.87 -29.18 -18.48
N ILE A 9 -37.76 -27.85 -18.54
CA ILE A 9 -36.64 -27.10 -18.01
C ILE A 9 -36.78 -27.10 -16.48
N VAL A 10 -35.85 -27.75 -15.79
CA VAL A 10 -35.78 -27.75 -14.32
C VAL A 10 -34.61 -26.86 -13.90
N PHE A 11 -34.89 -25.58 -13.65
CA PHE A 11 -34.00 -24.69 -12.88
C PHE A 11 -34.40 -24.78 -11.40
N PHE A 12 -33.60 -25.46 -10.59
CA PHE A 12 -33.66 -25.36 -9.13
C PHE A 12 -32.27 -24.98 -8.59
N PHE A 13 -31.96 -23.68 -8.62
CA PHE A 13 -30.93 -23.11 -7.76
C PHE A 13 -31.58 -22.71 -6.44
N LEU A 14 -31.63 -23.63 -5.48
CA LEU A 14 -32.03 -23.31 -4.11
C LEU A 14 -31.09 -24.00 -3.12
N GLY A 15 -30.35 -23.19 -2.37
CA GLY A 15 -29.95 -23.54 -1.01
C GLY A 15 -28.46 -23.76 -0.74
N LEU A 16 -27.59 -22.77 -1.00
CA LEU A 16 -26.40 -22.59 -0.14
C LEU A 16 -26.78 -21.59 0.96
N PRO A 17 -27.05 -22.02 2.21
CA PRO A 17 -27.02 -21.09 3.32
C PRO A 17 -25.55 -20.80 3.59
N PHE A 18 -25.01 -19.78 2.92
CA PHE A 18 -23.75 -19.13 3.32
C PHE A 18 -24.01 -18.35 4.62
N LEU A 19 -24.27 -19.07 5.70
CA LEU A 19 -24.28 -18.54 7.07
C LEU A 19 -22.86 -18.55 7.61
N SER A 20 -21.96 -17.81 6.96
CA SER A 20 -20.79 -17.30 7.66
C SER A 20 -21.26 -16.16 8.56
N ARG A 21 -21.72 -16.51 9.78
CA ARG A 21 -21.65 -15.61 10.93
C ARG A 21 -20.18 -15.29 11.15
N SER A 22 -19.67 -14.29 10.46
CA SER A 22 -18.52 -13.55 10.98
C SER A 22 -19.09 -12.73 12.13
N ASP A 23 -18.89 -13.20 13.35
CA ASP A 23 -19.04 -12.34 14.52
C ASP A 23 -18.28 -11.05 14.21
N ILE A 24 -19.02 -9.95 14.11
CA ILE A 24 -18.47 -8.60 13.96
C ILE A 24 -17.89 -8.27 15.33
N ILE A 25 -16.72 -8.85 15.62
CA ILE A 25 -15.82 -8.31 16.63
C ILE A 25 -15.39 -6.98 16.01
N LEU A 26 -16.05 -5.90 16.43
CA LEU A 26 -15.64 -4.54 16.11
C LEU A 26 -14.15 -4.44 16.51
N PRO A 27 -13.21 -4.32 15.58
CA PRO A 27 -11.82 -4.22 15.97
C PRO A 27 -11.67 -2.87 16.67
N GLU A 28 -11.34 -2.94 17.97
CA GLU A 28 -10.72 -1.85 18.72
C GLU A 28 -9.74 -1.13 17.80
N LYS A 29 -9.82 0.20 17.68
CA LYS A 29 -9.02 1.03 16.74
C LYS A 29 -7.61 0.45 16.60
N THR A 30 -7.37 -0.30 15.52
CA THR A 30 -6.10 -1.01 15.37
C THR A 30 -5.02 0.02 15.14
N LYS A 31 -4.25 0.32 16.19
CA LYS A 31 -2.93 0.94 16.05
C LYS A 31 -2.16 0.11 15.00
N GLY A 32 -1.46 0.78 14.10
CA GLY A 32 -0.53 0.09 13.20
C GLY A 32 0.45 -0.77 14.01
N ASP A 33 1.06 -1.76 13.37
CA ASP A 33 2.10 -2.55 14.04
C ASP A 33 3.41 -1.77 14.16
N TYR A 34 3.53 -0.67 13.42
CA TYR A 34 4.67 0.24 13.43
C TYR A 34 6.02 -0.49 13.44
N PRO A 35 6.27 -1.39 12.46
CA PRO A 35 7.46 -2.21 12.45
C PRO A 35 8.74 -1.38 12.29
N ASP A 36 9.87 -1.93 12.75
CA ASP A 36 11.18 -1.35 12.50
C ASP A 36 11.44 -1.20 10.98
N ALA A 37 11.60 0.05 10.53
CA ALA A 37 11.72 0.36 9.11
C ALA A 37 13.03 -0.15 8.51
N ASN A 38 14.12 -0.25 9.26
CA ASN A 38 15.36 -0.83 8.74
C ASN A 38 15.18 -2.32 8.41
N LYS A 39 14.45 -3.07 9.25
CA LYS A 39 14.12 -4.47 8.98
C LYS A 39 13.24 -4.61 7.74
N VAL A 40 12.19 -3.80 7.63
CA VAL A 40 11.28 -3.84 6.48
C VAL A 40 12.02 -3.51 5.19
N MET A 41 12.79 -2.42 5.13
CA MET A 41 13.55 -2.02 3.94
C MET A 41 14.52 -3.11 3.48
N LYS A 42 15.11 -3.87 4.42
CA LYS A 42 16.02 -4.98 4.10
C LYS A 42 15.29 -6.21 3.57
N LYS A 43 14.11 -6.50 4.10
CA LYS A 43 13.32 -7.70 3.75
C LYS A 43 12.44 -7.50 2.52
N LEU A 44 11.98 -6.28 2.31
CA LEU A 44 11.13 -5.86 1.20
C LEU A 44 11.83 -4.72 0.43
N PRO A 45 12.98 -5.00 -0.22
CA PRO A 45 13.71 -3.97 -0.93
C PRO A 45 12.94 -3.46 -2.15
N GLN A 46 12.07 -4.27 -2.75
CA GLN A 46 11.22 -3.86 -3.86
C GLN A 46 9.78 -4.30 -3.59
N THR A 47 8.82 -3.40 -3.79
CA THR A 47 7.38 -3.70 -3.61
C THR A 47 6.53 -2.96 -4.62
N TYR A 48 5.43 -3.60 -5.01
CA TYR A 48 4.46 -3.05 -5.97
C TYR A 48 3.25 -2.48 -5.25
N MET A 49 2.73 -1.37 -5.77
CA MET A 49 1.53 -0.74 -5.27
C MET A 49 0.30 -1.44 -5.84
N LEU A 50 -0.38 -2.23 -5.01
CA LEU A 50 -1.66 -2.86 -5.33
C LEU A 50 -2.83 -1.87 -5.23
N GLN A 51 -2.77 -0.98 -4.24
CA GLN A 51 -3.81 0.00 -3.98
C GLN A 51 -3.17 1.25 -3.38
N SER A 52 -3.86 2.39 -3.50
CA SER A 52 -3.57 3.64 -2.79
C SER A 52 -4.87 4.29 -2.34
N LEU A 53 -4.79 5.17 -1.34
CA LEU A 53 -5.88 6.08 -0.96
C LEU A 53 -5.78 7.43 -1.66
N GLY A 54 -4.62 7.74 -2.26
CA GLY A 54 -4.50 8.88 -3.15
C GLY A 54 -5.17 8.56 -4.50
N TYR A 55 -5.67 9.60 -5.15
CA TYR A 55 -6.25 9.48 -6.49
C TYR A 55 -5.13 9.58 -7.54
N TYR A 56 -4.87 8.49 -8.24
CA TYR A 56 -3.92 8.42 -9.36
C TYR A 56 -4.70 8.08 -10.63
N ALA A 57 -5.24 9.09 -11.29
CA ALA A 57 -5.88 8.88 -12.59
C ALA A 57 -4.90 8.21 -13.56
N ASN A 58 -5.35 7.15 -14.23
CA ASN A 58 -4.61 6.47 -15.29
C ASN A 58 -3.28 5.83 -14.86
N LEU A 59 -3.05 5.59 -13.56
CA LEU A 59 -1.86 4.87 -13.12
C LEU A 59 -2.05 3.36 -13.31
N THR A 60 -1.23 2.76 -14.17
CA THR A 60 -1.21 1.32 -14.45
C THR A 60 -0.46 0.57 -13.36
N CYS A 61 0.70 1.09 -12.96
CA CYS A 61 1.57 0.43 -12.00
C CYS A 61 2.36 1.47 -11.22
N GLY A 62 2.44 1.28 -9.90
CA GLY A 62 3.44 1.94 -9.08
C GLY A 62 4.30 0.89 -8.40
N TYR A 63 5.60 1.12 -8.27
CA TYR A 63 6.45 0.30 -7.41
C TYR A 63 7.48 1.17 -6.71
N GLN A 64 8.00 0.69 -5.61
CA GLN A 64 9.05 1.36 -4.86
C GLN A 64 10.22 0.44 -4.63
N GLU A 65 11.40 1.03 -4.50
CA GLU A 65 12.65 0.32 -4.33
C GLU A 65 13.53 0.99 -3.27
N PHE A 66 14.14 0.18 -2.41
CA PHE A 66 15.22 0.53 -1.50
C PHE A 66 16.49 -0.15 -1.96
N TYR A 67 17.52 0.63 -2.27
CA TYR A 67 18.79 0.12 -2.80
C TYR A 67 19.98 0.89 -2.24
N SER A 68 21.18 0.36 -2.48
CA SER A 68 22.43 1.04 -2.17
C SER A 68 23.05 1.57 -3.46
N HIS A 69 23.49 2.83 -3.44
CA HIS A 69 24.16 3.47 -4.57
C HIS A 69 25.53 3.97 -4.16
N THR A 70 26.57 3.57 -4.88
CA THR A 70 27.95 3.99 -4.60
C THR A 70 28.37 5.11 -5.54
N LYS A 71 28.83 6.24 -4.99
CA LYS A 71 29.35 7.36 -5.77
C LYS A 71 30.55 8.00 -5.08
N ARG A 72 31.69 8.07 -5.77
CA ARG A 72 32.97 8.59 -5.25
C ARG A 72 33.37 7.92 -3.91
N ASN A 73 33.41 6.59 -3.91
CA ASN A 73 33.78 5.75 -2.75
C ASN A 73 32.90 5.91 -1.50
N LYS A 74 31.69 6.44 -1.66
CA LYS A 74 30.68 6.52 -0.60
C LYS A 74 29.43 5.78 -1.03
N THR A 75 28.92 4.93 -0.15
CA THR A 75 27.67 4.20 -0.34
C THR A 75 26.53 4.95 0.30
N PHE A 76 25.45 5.16 -0.44
CA PHE A 76 24.25 5.85 -0.01
C PHE A 76 23.07 4.88 -0.03
N ARG A 77 22.24 4.92 1.00
CA ARG A 77 20.93 4.26 1.00
C ARG A 77 19.96 5.13 0.22
N MET A 78 19.25 4.52 -0.72
CA MET A 78 18.33 5.19 -1.63
C MET A 78 16.92 4.64 -1.45
N PHE A 79 15.94 5.47 -1.78
CA PHE A 79 14.55 5.10 -1.99
C PHE A 79 14.11 5.69 -3.32
N ASP A 80 13.46 4.92 -4.17
CA ASP A 80 12.84 5.42 -5.40
C ASP A 80 11.40 4.93 -5.48
N PHE A 81 10.54 5.78 -6.05
CA PHE A 81 9.15 5.46 -6.33
C PHE A 81 8.90 5.67 -7.81
N PHE A 82 8.50 4.60 -8.48
CA PHE A 82 8.23 4.52 -9.90
C PHE A 82 6.74 4.50 -10.15
N SER A 83 6.30 5.20 -11.19
CA SER A 83 4.90 5.32 -11.61
C SER A 83 4.81 5.19 -13.13
N PHE A 84 4.02 4.23 -13.59
CA PHE A 84 3.71 3.98 -14.99
C PHE A 84 2.24 4.27 -15.24
N TYR A 85 1.98 5.15 -16.21
CA TYR A 85 0.63 5.56 -16.58
C TYR A 85 0.17 4.87 -17.87
N MET A 86 -1.14 4.78 -18.06
CA MET A 86 -1.76 4.14 -19.23
C MET A 86 -1.41 4.84 -20.55
N ASP A 87 -1.08 6.13 -20.50
CA ASP A 87 -0.62 6.91 -21.65
C ASP A 87 0.86 6.68 -22.00
N GLY A 88 1.50 5.71 -21.36
CA GLY A 88 2.91 5.36 -21.56
C GLY A 88 3.88 6.28 -20.81
N ARG A 89 3.42 7.30 -20.08
CA ARG A 89 4.30 8.13 -19.28
C ARG A 89 4.89 7.34 -18.11
N PHE A 90 6.17 7.58 -17.87
CA PHE A 90 6.94 7.01 -16.78
C PHE A 90 7.53 8.12 -15.93
N PHE A 91 7.31 8.04 -14.62
CA PHE A 91 7.86 8.96 -13.64
C PHE A 91 8.56 8.16 -12.56
N HIS A 92 9.69 8.67 -12.10
CA HIS A 92 10.35 8.13 -10.93
C HIS A 92 10.88 9.26 -10.04
N GLN A 93 11.00 8.99 -8.74
CA GLN A 93 11.39 9.97 -7.76
C GLN A 93 12.36 9.37 -6.74
N ALA A 94 13.65 9.51 -7.05
CA ALA A 94 14.73 9.04 -6.20
C ALA A 94 15.02 10.00 -5.03
N TYR A 95 15.25 9.43 -3.86
CA TYR A 95 15.62 10.11 -2.63
C TYR A 95 16.80 9.39 -1.96
N TYR A 96 17.62 10.18 -1.27
CA TYR A 96 18.59 9.68 -0.30
C TYR A 96 17.88 9.43 1.03
N VAL A 97 18.08 8.26 1.61
CA VAL A 97 17.66 7.98 2.98
C VAL A 97 18.59 8.70 3.93
N LYS A 98 18.06 9.72 4.60
CA LYS A 98 18.81 10.60 5.52
C LYS A 98 18.91 9.99 6.91
N ASN A 99 17.79 9.46 7.40
CA ASN A 99 17.70 8.85 8.71
C ASN A 99 16.53 7.86 8.73
N VAL A 100 16.57 6.91 9.64
CA VAL A 100 15.48 5.98 9.91
C VAL A 100 15.29 5.94 11.42
N THR A 101 14.07 6.25 11.89
CA THR A 101 13.75 6.28 13.32
C THR A 101 12.48 5.48 13.54
N ASN A 102 12.61 4.33 14.21
CA ASN A 102 11.53 3.35 14.38
C ASN A 102 10.91 2.97 13.03
N TYR A 103 9.64 3.31 12.83
CA TYR A 103 8.87 3.03 11.62
C TYR A 103 8.92 4.16 10.58
N ILE A 104 9.68 5.24 10.86
CA ILE A 104 9.73 6.46 10.04
C ILE A 104 11.02 6.48 9.23
N ILE A 105 10.89 6.75 7.94
CA ILE A 105 12.00 6.93 6.99
C ILE A 105 12.04 8.41 6.59
N PHE A 106 13.15 9.07 6.89
CA PHE A 106 13.41 10.45 6.48
C PHE A 106 14.20 10.48 5.18
N LEU A 107 13.67 11.18 4.19
CA LEU A 107 14.14 11.19 2.81
C LEU A 107 14.57 12.59 2.40
N GLY A 108 15.58 12.70 1.53
CA GLY A 108 16.03 13.98 0.99
C GLY A 108 16.49 13.89 -0.46
N THR A 109 16.33 14.96 -1.22
CA THR A 109 16.71 15.03 -2.64
C THR A 109 18.23 15.17 -2.85
N HIS A 110 18.99 15.46 -1.80
CA HIS A 110 20.44 15.68 -1.89
C HIS A 110 21.25 14.78 -0.95
N ARG A 111 22.31 14.15 -1.45
CA ARG A 111 23.23 13.28 -0.69
C ARG A 111 23.94 13.89 0.54
N ARG A 112 24.03 15.22 0.66
CA ARG A 112 24.82 15.86 1.74
C ARG A 112 24.15 15.60 3.10
N PRO A 113 24.84 15.02 4.10
CA PRO A 113 24.22 14.73 5.40
C PRO A 113 23.73 15.97 6.16
N SER A 114 24.41 17.11 5.99
CA SER A 114 24.05 18.39 6.63
C SER A 114 22.74 19.01 6.11
N LEU A 115 22.25 18.58 4.95
CA LEU A 115 20.99 19.08 4.41
C LEU A 115 19.82 18.28 4.99
N PRO A 116 18.75 18.96 5.44
CA PRO A 116 17.63 18.30 6.10
C PRO A 116 16.88 17.35 5.16
N ALA A 117 16.07 16.48 5.76
CA ALA A 117 15.10 15.68 5.02
C ALA A 117 14.02 16.60 4.43
N THR A 118 13.59 16.28 3.21
CA THR A 118 12.56 17.02 2.46
C THR A 118 11.27 16.21 2.32
N ALA A 119 11.31 14.91 2.64
CA ALA A 119 10.16 14.02 2.59
C ALA A 119 10.24 12.96 3.70
N GLN A 120 9.12 12.29 3.95
CA GLN A 120 8.99 11.27 4.97
C GLN A 120 8.12 10.10 4.47
N ARG A 121 8.39 8.89 4.95
CA ARG A 121 7.51 7.72 4.79
C ARG A 121 7.36 7.01 6.12
N ASP A 122 6.14 6.69 6.51
CA ASP A 122 5.86 5.92 7.73
C ASP A 122 5.43 4.52 7.34
N ILE A 123 6.07 3.47 7.88
CA ILE A 123 5.61 2.10 7.69
C ILE A 123 4.62 1.78 8.81
N LEU A 124 3.34 1.72 8.45
CA LEU A 124 2.26 1.47 9.41
C LEU A 124 2.12 -0.02 9.74
N PHE A 125 2.46 -0.90 8.80
CA PHE A 125 2.37 -2.36 8.93
C PHE A 125 3.35 -3.03 7.98
N SER A 126 3.85 -4.21 8.33
CA SER A 126 4.50 -5.13 7.40
C SER A 126 4.50 -6.54 7.96
N ASP A 127 4.34 -7.54 7.08
CA ASP A 127 4.56 -8.95 7.42
C ASP A 127 6.03 -9.39 7.24
N MET A 128 6.92 -8.47 6.84
CA MET A 128 8.34 -8.69 6.56
C MET A 128 8.63 -9.71 5.45
N LYS A 129 7.63 -10.14 4.68
CA LYS A 129 7.77 -11.23 3.68
C LYS A 129 7.20 -10.84 2.33
N SER A 130 6.03 -10.23 2.30
CA SER A 130 5.29 -9.97 1.06
C SER A 130 4.74 -8.55 1.00
N CYS A 131 4.36 -7.98 2.15
CA CYS A 131 3.55 -6.78 2.19
C CYS A 131 4.01 -5.77 3.22
N MET A 132 3.76 -4.51 2.90
CA MET A 132 3.77 -3.42 3.87
C MET A 132 2.69 -2.41 3.52
N VAL A 133 2.33 -1.60 4.52
CA VAL A 133 1.49 -0.42 4.38
C VAL A 133 2.33 0.78 4.74
N ILE A 134 2.57 1.64 3.76
CA ILE A 134 3.29 2.90 3.96
C ILE A 134 2.30 4.07 4.06
N LYS A 135 2.68 5.16 4.71
CA LYS A 135 1.99 6.44 4.66
C LYS A 135 2.95 7.49 4.16
N ASN A 136 2.50 8.32 3.22
CA ASN A 136 3.17 9.56 2.84
C ASN A 136 2.50 10.74 3.58
N PRO A 137 3.08 11.25 4.70
CA PRO A 137 2.41 12.21 5.57
C PRO A 137 2.30 13.63 4.99
N LYS A 138 3.11 14.02 3.99
CA LYS A 138 3.05 15.35 3.36
C LYS A 138 3.57 15.29 1.91
N ASN A 139 2.67 15.46 0.93
CA ASN A 139 3.03 15.87 -0.43
C ASN A 139 2.31 17.20 -0.74
N PRO A 140 2.98 18.36 -0.70
CA PRO A 140 2.32 19.66 -0.85
C PRO A 140 1.71 19.91 -2.24
N GLN A 141 2.04 19.09 -3.24
CA GLN A 141 1.41 19.18 -4.57
C GLN A 141 0.11 18.38 -4.70
N VAL A 142 -0.29 17.61 -3.67
CA VAL A 142 -1.54 16.86 -3.67
C VAL A 142 -2.30 17.24 -2.41
N LYS A 143 -3.27 18.15 -2.53
CA LYS A 143 -4.23 18.45 -1.46
C LYS A 143 -4.91 17.12 -1.09
N ASN A 144 -4.59 16.64 0.11
CA ASN A 144 -5.17 15.51 0.83
C ASN A 144 -5.19 14.17 0.07
N ASN A 145 -4.27 13.27 0.43
CA ASN A 145 -4.58 11.99 1.10
C ASN A 145 -3.37 11.05 1.01
N GLY A 146 -3.03 10.44 2.16
CA GLY A 146 -1.84 9.62 2.30
C GLY A 146 -1.80 8.46 1.30
N GLU A 147 -0.69 8.35 0.55
CA GLU A 147 -0.35 7.15 -0.21
C GLU A 147 -0.24 5.98 0.75
N LYS A 148 -1.02 4.93 0.51
CA LYS A 148 -0.86 3.64 1.18
C LYS A 148 -0.66 2.56 0.15
N CYS A 149 0.58 2.28 -0.19
CA CYS A 149 0.92 1.08 -0.96
C CYS A 149 0.61 -0.15 -0.13
N VAL A 150 -0.16 -1.08 -0.68
CA VAL A 150 -0.33 -2.46 -0.20
C VAL A 150 0.37 -3.34 -1.23
N SER A 151 1.22 -4.29 -0.86
CA SER A 151 1.77 -5.27 -1.81
C SER A 151 1.29 -6.70 -1.46
N ALA A 152 0.27 -7.19 -2.18
CA ALA A 152 -0.11 -8.60 -2.42
C ALA A 152 -0.66 -9.48 -1.24
N PRO A 153 -1.17 -10.71 -1.50
CA PRO A 153 -2.49 -11.16 -1.05
C PRO A 153 -2.40 -12.03 0.20
N SER A 154 -2.87 -11.54 1.34
CA SER A 154 -3.25 -12.43 2.44
C SER A 154 -4.56 -11.95 3.06
N VAL A 155 -5.45 -12.88 3.36
CA VAL A 155 -6.77 -12.64 3.98
C VAL A 155 -6.61 -11.91 5.33
N ALA A 156 -5.52 -12.16 6.05
CA ALA A 156 -5.17 -11.44 7.28
C ALA A 156 -4.95 -9.94 7.06
N LEU A 157 -4.44 -9.54 5.89
CA LEU A 157 -4.22 -8.15 5.52
C LEU A 157 -5.52 -7.41 5.25
N TYR A 158 -6.54 -8.08 4.70
CA TYR A 158 -7.85 -7.50 4.42
C TYR A 158 -8.57 -7.06 5.69
N HIS A 159 -8.57 -7.88 6.75
CA HIS A 159 -9.23 -7.52 8.01
C HIS A 159 -8.55 -6.35 8.72
N LYS A 160 -7.21 -6.32 8.73
CA LYS A 160 -6.44 -5.23 9.34
C LYS A 160 -6.53 -3.92 8.54
N LYS A 161 -6.63 -4.03 7.21
CA LYS A 161 -6.92 -2.92 6.29
C LYS A 161 -8.29 -2.31 6.57
N GLU A 162 -9.35 -3.11 6.63
CA GLU A 162 -10.71 -2.63 6.91
C GLU A 162 -10.81 -1.93 8.28
N ALA A 163 -10.15 -2.47 9.30
CA ALA A 163 -10.08 -1.86 10.63
C ALA A 163 -9.39 -0.47 10.60
N PHE A 164 -8.27 -0.35 9.87
CA PHE A 164 -7.59 0.93 9.71
C PHE A 164 -8.42 1.95 8.89
N LEU A 165 -9.09 1.50 7.82
CA LEU A 165 -9.89 2.38 6.95
C LEU A 165 -11.11 2.94 7.68
N ARG A 166 -11.77 2.14 8.52
CA ARG A 166 -12.91 2.59 9.34
C ARG A 166 -12.52 3.62 10.39
N GLY A 167 -11.29 3.56 10.91
CA GLY A 167 -10.75 4.56 11.84
C GLY A 167 -10.33 5.90 11.21
N ALA A 168 -10.25 5.99 9.87
CA ALA A 168 -9.80 7.18 9.15
C ALA A 168 -10.96 7.99 8.52
N LYS A 169 -12.23 7.63 8.80
CA LYS A 169 -13.40 8.37 8.32
C LYS A 169 -13.46 9.73 9.02
N VAL A 170 -13.13 10.79 8.31
CA VAL A 170 -13.39 12.17 8.74
C VAL A 170 -14.89 12.43 8.56
N PRO A 171 -15.65 12.78 9.62
CA PRO A 171 -17.04 13.16 9.47
C PRO A 171 -17.15 14.58 8.92
N GLY A 172 -17.99 14.74 7.89
CA GLY A 172 -18.57 16.03 7.51
C GLY A 172 -17.96 16.71 6.30
N GLN A 173 -18.58 16.52 5.14
CA GLN A 173 -19.02 17.62 4.26
C GLN A 173 -20.40 17.21 3.76
N GLY A 174 -21.42 17.88 4.30
CA GLY A 174 -22.77 17.91 3.75
C GLY A 174 -22.90 19.00 2.69
#